data_AF-M7RDR8-F1
#
_entry.id   AF-M7RDR8-F1
#
_cell.length_a   1.000
_cell.length_b   1.000
_cell.length_c   1.000
_cell.angle_alpha   90.00
_cell.angle_beta   90.00
_cell.angle_gamma   90.00
#
_symmetry.space_group_name_H-M   'P 1'
#
loop_
_entity.id
_entity.type
_entity.pdbx_description
1 polymer ?
#
loop_
_entity_poly.entity_id
_entity_poly.type
_entity_poly.pdbx_seq_one_letter_code
_entity_poly.pdbx_strand_id
1 'polypeptide(L)'
;MIRTLNRTSGSLEQLLDTANAENVDLILTSSPMLLQHLQEHQKLALLDSAPAASQKLVPRSIRSTSVAVAVSGFGLLINRSALAARHLPPPADWQDMGLPSY
;
A
#
# COMPACT_ATOMS: atom_id res chain seq x y z
N MET A 1 19.19 -6.40 -13.54
CA MET A 1 19.77 -6.62 -12.19
C MET A 1 19.10 -5.62 -11.26
N ILE A 2 18.41 -6.05 -10.20
CA ILE A 2 17.74 -5.13 -9.26
C ILE A 2 18.79 -4.62 -8.27
N ARG A 3 18.98 -3.29 -8.20
CA ARG A 3 20.07 -2.68 -7.41
C ARG A 3 19.71 -2.43 -5.95
N THR A 4 18.45 -2.12 -5.63
CA THR A 4 18.02 -1.79 -4.26
C THR A 4 16.57 -2.20 -4.02
N LEU A 5 16.26 -2.77 -2.85
CA LEU A 5 14.90 -3.03 -2.38
C LEU A 5 14.72 -2.32 -1.03
N ASN A 6 13.88 -1.28 -1.00
CA ASN A 6 13.60 -0.52 0.21
C ASN A 6 12.21 -0.90 0.75
N ARG A 7 12.08 -1.03 2.08
CA ARG A 7 10.90 -1.63 2.73
C ARG A 7 10.00 -0.66 3.49
N THR A 8 10.45 0.55 3.78
CA THR A 8 9.67 1.55 4.52
C THR A 8 9.52 2.83 3.71
N SER A 9 8.35 3.46 3.77
CA SER A 9 8.05 4.65 2.95
C SER A 9 9.03 5.79 3.20
N GLY A 10 9.42 6.02 4.47
CA GLY A 10 10.36 7.09 4.83
C GLY A 10 11.78 6.88 4.31
N SER A 11 12.29 5.65 4.26
CA SER A 11 13.59 5.37 3.64
C SER A 11 13.54 5.44 2.11
N LEU A 12 12.37 5.21 1.53
CA LEU A 12 12.11 5.37 0.09
C LEU A 12 12.09 6.83 -0.32
N GLU A 13 11.42 7.69 0.44
CA GLU A 13 11.40 9.14 0.20
C GLU A 13 12.81 9.72 0.29
N GLN A 14 13.56 9.40 1.35
CA GLN A 14 14.97 9.82 1.48
C GLN A 14 15.85 9.30 0.34
N LEU A 15 15.67 8.05 -0.09
CA LEU A 15 16.40 7.50 -1.24
C LEU A 15 16.12 8.33 -2.50
N LEU A 16 14.87 8.73 -2.71
CA LEU A 16 14.41 9.50 -3.87
C LEU A 16 14.71 11.01 -3.77
N ASP A 17 15.04 11.52 -2.58
CA ASP A 17 15.47 12.91 -2.35
C ASP A 17 17.00 13.08 -2.44
N THR A 18 17.76 11.99 -2.38
CA THR A 18 19.22 12.04 -2.56
C THR A 18 19.60 11.90 -4.04
N ALA A 19 20.81 12.33 -4.41
CA ALA A 19 21.37 12.20 -5.76
C ALA A 19 21.41 10.75 -6.32
N ASN A 20 21.09 9.74 -5.50
CA ASN A 20 20.92 8.36 -5.92
C ASN A 20 19.55 8.04 -6.54
N ALA A 21 18.61 8.99 -6.55
CA ALA A 21 17.29 8.84 -7.20
C ALA A 21 17.42 8.53 -8.70
N GLU A 22 18.46 9.04 -9.37
CA GLU A 22 18.73 8.78 -10.79
C GLU A 22 19.03 7.31 -11.11
N ASN A 23 19.22 6.46 -10.10
CA ASN A 23 19.50 5.02 -10.25
C ASN A 23 18.32 4.11 -9.90
N VAL A 24 17.11 4.64 -9.70
CA VAL A 24 15.92 3.86 -9.36
C VAL A 24 15.02 3.69 -10.59
N ASP A 25 15.04 2.48 -11.15
CA ASP A 25 14.23 2.15 -12.33
C ASP A 25 12.79 1.73 -11.99
N LEU A 26 12.56 1.20 -10.78
CA LEU A 26 11.29 0.62 -10.37
C LEU A 26 11.02 0.80 -8.88
N ILE A 27 9.80 1.20 -8.54
CA ILE A 27 9.30 1.26 -7.16
C ILE A 27 8.19 0.23 -7.01
N LEU A 28 8.35 -0.67 -6.04
CA LEU A 28 7.34 -1.66 -5.65
C LEU A 28 6.87 -1.32 -4.24
N THR A 29 5.61 -0.91 -4.11
CA THR A 29 5.02 -0.52 -2.83
C THR A 29 3.55 -0.93 -2.76
N SER A 30 3.08 -1.24 -1.56
CA SER A 30 1.66 -1.45 -1.26
C SER A 30 0.95 -0.16 -0.83
N SER A 31 1.67 0.96 -0.68
CA SER A 31 1.10 2.23 -0.25
C SER A 31 0.67 3.09 -1.44
N PRO A 32 -0.64 3.25 -1.69
CA PRO A 32 -1.13 4.18 -2.72
C PRO A 32 -0.83 5.64 -2.36
N MET A 33 -0.71 5.96 -1.07
CA MET A 33 -0.38 7.32 -0.62
C MET A 33 1.04 7.72 -1.03
N LEU A 34 2.00 6.79 -0.91
CA LEU A 34 3.37 7.04 -1.35
C LEU A 34 3.40 7.28 -2.86
N LEU A 35 2.72 6.44 -3.66
CA LEU A 35 2.66 6.61 -5.12
C LEU A 35 2.03 7.95 -5.51
N GLN A 36 0.98 8.38 -4.79
CA GLN A 36 0.38 9.69 -5.03
C GLN A 36 1.35 10.83 -4.72
N HIS A 37 2.01 10.80 -3.57
CA HIS A 37 3.01 11.80 -3.21
C HIS A 37 4.14 11.88 -4.25
N LEU A 38 4.70 10.74 -4.67
CA LEU A 38 5.75 10.70 -5.68
C LEU A 38 5.28 11.24 -7.03
N GLN A 39 4.03 10.96 -7.42
CA GLN A 39 3.45 11.49 -8.65
C GLN A 39 3.26 13.02 -8.59
N GLU A 40 2.72 13.54 -7.48
CA GLU A 40 2.50 14.97 -7.25
C GLU A 40 3.82 15.76 -7.28
N HIS A 41 4.91 15.13 -6.84
CA HIS A 41 6.26 15.69 -6.88
C HIS A 41 7.04 15.35 -8.16
N GLN A 42 6.39 14.81 -9.19
CA GLN A 42 7.00 14.48 -10.50
C GLN A 42 8.20 13.52 -10.43
N LYS A 43 8.22 12.66 -9.41
CA LYS A 43 9.27 11.64 -9.21
C LYS A 43 8.98 10.32 -9.93
N LEU A 44 7.86 10.22 -10.66
CA LEU A 44 7.45 9.03 -11.40
C LEU A 44 7.27 9.35 -12.88
N ALA A 45 7.71 8.43 -13.74
CA ALA A 45 7.48 8.50 -15.17
C ALA A 45 6.03 8.11 -15.51
N LEU A 46 5.52 8.65 -16.63
CA LEU A 46 4.23 8.26 -17.17
C LEU A 46 4.26 6.80 -17.64
N LEU A 47 3.13 6.12 -17.49
CA LEU A 47 2.94 4.73 -17.86
C LEU A 47 1.75 4.58 -18.82
N ASP A 48 2.00 4.91 -20.08
CA ASP A 48 0.96 5.02 -21.11
C ASP A 48 0.37 3.67 -21.56
N SER A 49 1.05 2.56 -21.29
CA SER A 49 0.73 1.22 -21.81
C SER A 49 0.34 0.21 -20.72
N ALA A 50 -0.17 0.67 -19.58
CA ALA A 50 -0.65 -0.20 -18.52
C ALA A 50 -1.86 -1.08 -18.97
N PRO A 51 -1.87 -2.40 -18.70
CA PRO A 51 -2.99 -3.26 -19.05
C PRO A 51 -4.31 -2.78 -18.45
N ALA A 52 -5.38 -2.76 -19.25
CA ALA A 52 -6.70 -2.29 -18.81
C ALA A 52 -7.24 -3.02 -17.57
N ALA A 53 -6.92 -4.30 -17.41
CA ALA A 53 -7.25 -5.08 -16.22
C ALA A 53 -6.59 -4.54 -14.95
N SER A 54 -5.32 -4.14 -15.04
CA SER A 54 -4.57 -3.55 -13.94
C SER A 54 -5.09 -2.15 -13.60
N GLN A 55 -5.38 -1.32 -14.60
CA GLN A 55 -5.91 0.04 -14.36
C GLN A 55 -7.25 0.07 -13.62
N LYS A 56 -8.08 -0.98 -13.72
CA LYS A 56 -9.32 -1.10 -12.94
C LYS A 56 -9.06 -1.21 -11.43
N LEU A 57 -7.92 -1.80 -11.05
CA LEU A 57 -7.53 -2.05 -9.66
C LEU A 57 -6.76 -0.88 -9.03
N VAL A 58 -6.21 0.01 -9.85
CA VAL A 58 -5.45 1.18 -9.41
C VAL A 58 -6.40 2.35 -9.12
N PRO A 59 -6.25 3.08 -7.99
CA PRO A 59 -7.01 4.30 -7.72
C PRO A 59 -6.79 5.37 -8.80
N ARG A 60 -7.85 6.11 -9.15
CA ARG A 60 -7.80 7.12 -10.24
C ARG A 60 -6.67 8.14 -10.09
N SER A 61 -6.37 8.55 -8.85
CA SER A 61 -5.35 9.55 -8.55
C SER A 61 -3.94 9.15 -8.98
N ILE A 62 -3.63 7.87 -9.12
CA ILE A 62 -2.26 7.38 -9.41
C ILE A 62 -2.15 6.56 -10.71
N ARG A 63 -3.22 6.47 -11.51
CA ARG A 63 -3.28 5.61 -12.70
C ARG A 63 -2.29 5.98 -13.80
N SER A 64 -1.88 7.25 -13.89
CA SER A 64 -0.99 7.71 -14.96
C SER A 64 0.45 7.24 -14.80
N THR A 65 0.84 6.74 -13.62
CA THR A 65 2.23 6.38 -13.30
C THR A 65 2.38 4.99 -12.67
N SER A 66 1.27 4.31 -12.36
CA SER A 66 1.27 3.10 -11.54
C SER A 66 0.45 1.96 -12.13
N VAL A 67 0.90 0.72 -11.90
CA VAL A 67 0.17 -0.52 -12.21
C VAL A 67 0.02 -1.39 -10.96
N ALA A 68 -1.14 -2.03 -10.83
CA ALA A 68 -1.35 -3.09 -9.87
C ALA A 68 -0.66 -4.38 -10.37
N VAL A 69 0.26 -4.90 -9.57
CA VAL A 69 0.93 -6.21 -9.77
C VAL A 69 0.41 -7.27 -8.78
N ALA A 70 -0.16 -6.81 -7.66
CA ALA A 70 -0.81 -7.63 -6.64
C ALA A 70 -1.88 -6.80 -5.93
N VAL A 71 -2.85 -7.46 -5.33
CA VAL A 71 -3.89 -6.84 -4.50
C VAL A 71 -3.86 -7.49 -3.13
N SER A 72 -3.82 -6.67 -2.09
CA SER A 72 -3.95 -7.11 -0.70
C SER A 72 -5.18 -6.47 -0.07
N GLY A 73 -5.96 -7.28 0.66
CA GLY A 73 -7.02 -6.78 1.53
C GLY A 73 -6.52 -6.56 2.96
N PHE A 74 -7.21 -5.70 3.71
CA PHE A 74 -7.06 -5.57 5.16
C PHE A 74 -8.33 -6.10 5.83
N GLY A 75 -8.19 -6.76 6.97
CA GLY A 75 -9.29 -7.44 7.64
C GLY A 75 -8.95 -7.84 9.08
N LEU A 76 -9.95 -8.36 9.77
CA LEU A 76 -9.81 -8.82 11.14
C LEU A 76 -9.56 -10.32 11.19
N LEU A 77 -8.50 -10.72 11.88
CA LEU A 77 -8.27 -12.11 12.26
C LEU A 77 -8.65 -12.28 13.73
N ILE A 78 -9.71 -13.05 13.99
CA ILE A 78 -10.32 -13.15 15.32
C ILE A 78 -10.07 -14.53 15.92
N ASN A 79 -9.50 -14.56 17.13
CA ASN A 79 -9.42 -15.79 17.93
C ASN A 79 -10.76 -16.07 18.62
N ARG A 80 -11.63 -16.82 17.94
CA ARG A 80 -12.99 -17.13 18.43
C ARG A 80 -12.98 -17.87 19.76
N SER A 81 -12.04 -18.79 19.98
CA SER A 81 -11.95 -19.56 21.22
C SER A 81 -11.59 -18.67 22.42
N ALA A 82 -10.69 -17.71 22.23
CA ALA A 82 -10.32 -16.76 23.28
C ALA A 82 -11.49 -15.84 23.67
N LEU A 83 -12.28 -15.38 22.68
CA LEU A 83 -13.47 -14.57 22.94
C LEU A 83 -14.56 -15.37 23.66
N ALA A 84 -14.81 -16.61 23.23
CA ALA A 84 -15.78 -17.49 23.88
C ALA A 84 -15.42 -17.76 25.35
N ALA A 85 -14.14 -17.99 25.66
CA ALA A 85 -13.67 -18.18 27.04
C ALA A 85 -13.90 -16.94 27.94
N ARG A 86 -14.00 -15.75 27.34
CA ARG A 86 -14.29 -14.48 28.02
C ARG A 86 -15.75 -14.07 27.93
N HIS A 87 -16.63 -14.90 27.35
CA HIS A 87 -18.04 -14.59 27.09
C HIS A 87 -18.24 -13.33 26.24
N LEU A 88 -17.32 -13.07 25.32
CA LEU A 88 -17.38 -11.93 24.40
C LEU A 88 -17.88 -12.39 23.02
N PRO A 89 -18.79 -11.64 22.38
CA PRO A 89 -19.15 -11.89 20.98
C PRO A 89 -17.96 -11.56 20.06
N PRO A 90 -17.88 -12.12 18.84
CA PRO A 90 -16.92 -11.64 17.84
C PRO A 90 -17.35 -10.27 17.29
N PRO A 91 -16.40 -9.35 17.02
CA PRO A 91 -16.72 -8.07 16.38
C PRO A 91 -17.24 -8.30 14.96
N ALA A 92 -18.29 -7.56 14.59
CA ALA A 92 -18.89 -7.59 13.26
C ALA A 92 -18.17 -6.64 12.29
N ASP A 93 -17.66 -5.51 12.79
CA ASP A 93 -16.91 -4.54 12.02
C ASP A 93 -15.78 -3.86 12.83
N TRP A 94 -15.14 -2.86 12.22
CA TRP A 94 -14.03 -2.13 12.83
C TRP A 94 -14.44 -1.24 14.01
N GLN A 95 -15.71 -0.82 14.08
CA GLN A 95 -16.20 0.03 15.18
C GLN A 95 -16.30 -0.76 16.47
N ASP A 96 -16.66 -2.05 16.39
CA ASP A 96 -16.72 -2.93 17.54
C ASP A 96 -15.36 -3.06 18.25
N MET A 97 -14.24 -2.94 17.52
CA MET A 97 -12.91 -2.91 18.14
C MET A 97 -12.65 -1.70 19.04
N GLY A 98 -13.47 -0.65 18.96
CA GLY A 98 -13.39 0.50 19.86
C GLY A 98 -14.12 0.30 21.19
N LEU A 99 -14.87 -0.79 21.35
CA LEU A 99 -15.62 -1.07 22.58
C LEU A 99 -14.65 -1.50 23.69
N PRO A 100 -14.79 -0.97 24.92
CA PRO A 100 -13.91 -1.31 26.06
C PRO A 100 -13.87 -2.79 26.44
N SER A 101 -14.82 -3.58 25.94
CA SER A 101 -14.95 -5.01 26.24
C SER A 101 -13.95 -5.90 25.51
N TYR A 102 -13.32 -5.40 24.44
CA TYR A 102 -12.37 -6.17 23.61
C TYR A 102 -10.91 -5.97 24.02
#